data_AF-A0A8J6T7N3-F1
#
_entry.id   AF-A0A8J6T7N3-F1
#
_cell.length_a   1.000
_cell.length_b   1.000
_cell.length_c   1.000
_cell.angle_alpha   90.00
_cell.angle_beta   90.00
_cell.angle_gamma   90.00
#
_symmetry.space_group_name_H-M   'P 1'
#
loop_
_entity.id
_entity.type
_entity.pdbx_description
1 polymer ?
#
loop_
_entity_poly.entity_id
_entity_poly.type
_entity_poly.pdbx_seq_one_letter_code
_entity_poly.pdbx_strand_id
1 'polypeptide(L)'
;MDKPAERRVVGGPCEYKAYPGRATIVSVQKKERPAKAGASLSAVYEVKFSFTPHEEIEEGYGQVEGKEYLLLLANSSYPGPWFLKKYGIKPGKCFECYLKVITRGTCTPVLFDFPAIDLSDYSESE
;
A
#
# COMPACT_ATOMS: atom_id res chain seq x y z
N MET A 1 4.08 10.22 52.31
CA MET A 1 4.63 9.07 51.55
C MET A 1 3.94 9.05 50.21
N ASP A 2 4.48 9.85 49.30
CA ASP A 2 3.96 10.05 47.96
C ASP A 2 4.31 8.83 47.10
N LYS A 3 3.29 8.16 46.57
CA LYS A 3 3.44 7.11 45.55
C LYS A 3 3.94 7.78 44.26
N PRO A 4 4.98 7.27 43.59
CA PRO A 4 5.31 7.75 42.26
C PRO A 4 4.15 7.39 41.32
N ALA A 5 3.57 8.40 40.69
CA ALA A 5 2.60 8.22 39.64
C ALA A 5 3.27 7.45 38.48
N GLU A 6 2.85 6.20 38.26
CA GLU A 6 3.15 5.48 37.03
C GLU A 6 2.72 6.36 35.86
N ARG A 7 3.71 6.89 35.14
CA ARG A 7 3.49 7.52 33.85
C ARG A 7 2.84 6.45 32.96
N ARG A 8 1.52 6.52 32.79
CA ARG A 8 0.82 5.75 31.75
C ARG A 8 1.50 6.09 30.43
N VAL A 9 2.33 5.20 29.93
CA VAL A 9 2.89 5.30 28.58
C VAL A 9 1.72 5.10 27.64
N VAL A 10 1.11 6.20 27.21
CA VAL A 10 0.05 6.16 26.20
C VAL A 10 0.76 6.14 24.85
N GLY A 11 0.64 5.02 24.13
CA GLY A 11 1.16 4.83 22.77
C GLY A 11 2.40 3.92 22.69
N GLY A 12 2.19 2.60 22.64
CA GLY A 12 3.24 1.66 22.20
C GLY A 12 3.40 1.67 20.67
N PRO A 13 4.48 1.07 20.12
CA PRO A 13 4.63 0.90 18.68
C PRO A 13 3.44 0.10 18.13
N CYS A 14 3.04 0.40 16.90
CA CYS A 14 1.96 -0.34 16.25
C CYS A 14 2.43 -1.74 15.86
N GLU A 15 1.64 -2.73 16.20
CA GLU A 15 1.90 -4.13 15.88
C GLU A 15 0.94 -4.58 14.78
N TYR A 16 1.46 -5.40 13.87
CA TYR A 16 0.74 -5.87 12.70
C TYR A 16 0.90 -7.38 12.56
N LYS A 17 -0.18 -8.05 12.19
CA LYS A 17 -0.15 -9.44 11.70
C LYS A 17 -0.12 -9.42 10.17
N ALA A 18 0.74 -10.23 9.56
CA ALA A 18 0.89 -10.32 8.12
C ALA A 18 0.19 -11.57 7.59
N TYR A 19 -0.66 -11.40 6.57
CA TYR A 19 -1.36 -12.46 5.88
C TYR A 19 -0.86 -12.56 4.44
N PRO A 20 -0.28 -13.70 4.02
CA PRO A 20 0.14 -13.88 2.64
C PRO A 20 -1.07 -13.99 1.72
N GLY A 21 -0.93 -13.47 0.49
CA GLY A 21 -1.96 -13.55 -0.52
C GLY A 21 -1.47 -13.10 -1.89
N ARG A 22 -2.45 -12.93 -2.79
CA ARG A 22 -2.21 -12.46 -4.16
C ARG A 22 -2.91 -11.13 -4.39
N ALA A 23 -2.15 -10.15 -4.83
CA ALA A 23 -2.68 -8.91 -5.36
C ALA A 23 -2.83 -9.01 -6.88
N THR A 24 -4.04 -8.85 -7.41
CA THR A 24 -4.32 -8.87 -8.84
C THR A 24 -4.61 -7.45 -9.32
N ILE A 25 -3.82 -6.94 -10.26
CA ILE A 25 -4.07 -5.63 -10.85
C ILE A 25 -5.38 -5.67 -11.64
N VAL A 26 -6.35 -4.87 -11.22
CA VAL A 26 -7.69 -4.82 -11.86
C VAL A 26 -7.77 -3.71 -12.89
N SER A 27 -7.10 -2.58 -12.68
CA SER A 27 -7.08 -1.49 -13.66
C SER A 27 -5.80 -0.65 -13.57
N VAL A 28 -5.45 -0.06 -14.72
CA VAL A 28 -4.36 0.91 -14.86
C VAL A 28 -4.89 2.05 -15.73
N GLN A 29 -5.00 3.24 -15.15
CA GLN A 29 -5.56 4.41 -15.83
C GLN A 29 -4.59 5.58 -15.77
N LYS A 30 -4.30 6.19 -16.92
CA LYS A 30 -3.51 7.42 -16.97
C LYS A 30 -4.27 8.54 -16.26
N LYS A 31 -3.62 9.20 -15.30
CA LYS A 31 -4.11 10.41 -14.63
C LYS A 31 -3.34 11.60 -15.18
N GLU A 32 -4.08 12.60 -15.62
CA GLU A 32 -3.51 13.90 -15.95
C GLU A 32 -3.27 14.66 -14.64
N ARG A 33 -2.03 15.08 -14.39
CA ARG A 33 -1.77 16.05 -13.31
C ARG A 33 -2.22 17.42 -13.81
N PRO A 34 -2.92 18.24 -12.99
CA PRO A 34 -3.14 19.63 -13.34
C PRO A 34 -1.77 20.29 -13.54
N ALA A 35 -1.56 20.90 -14.70
CA ALA A 35 -0.32 21.56 -15.05
C ALA A 35 -0.05 22.71 -14.05
N LYS A 36 0.79 22.48 -13.05
CA LYS A 36 1.41 23.57 -12.30
C LYS A 36 2.53 24.13 -13.17
N ALA A 37 2.54 25.45 -13.36
CA ALA A 37 3.58 26.13 -14.12
C ALA A 37 4.97 25.75 -13.55
N GLY A 38 5.81 25.13 -14.40
CA GLY A 38 7.17 24.71 -14.05
C GLY A 38 7.34 23.24 -13.61
N ALA A 39 6.27 22.44 -13.48
CA ALA A 39 6.39 21.01 -13.21
C ALA A 39 6.39 20.20 -14.53
N SER A 40 7.41 19.37 -14.73
CA SER A 40 7.45 18.40 -15.84
C SER A 40 6.15 17.58 -15.86
N LEU A 41 5.48 17.56 -17.02
CA LEU A 41 4.22 16.85 -17.28
C LEU A 41 4.44 15.33 -17.39
N SER A 42 5.14 14.73 -16.42
CA SER A 42 5.31 13.29 -16.39
C SER A 42 3.95 12.66 -16.07
N ALA A 43 3.45 11.84 -16.99
CA ALA A 43 2.20 11.10 -16.82
C ALA A 43 2.30 10.25 -15.55
N VAL A 44 1.20 10.15 -14.80
CA VAL A 44 1.09 9.22 -13.67
C VAL A 44 -0.11 8.32 -13.87
N TYR A 45 -0.14 7.19 -13.18
CA TYR A 45 -1.15 6.16 -13.38
C TYR A 45 -1.84 5.81 -12.06
N GLU A 46 -3.17 5.86 -12.08
CA GLU A 46 -3.98 5.21 -11.06
C GLU A 46 -3.97 3.71 -11.34
N VAL A 47 -3.39 2.95 -10.41
CA VAL A 47 -3.33 1.49 -10.48
C VAL A 47 -4.21 0.96 -9.35
N LYS A 48 -5.22 0.18 -9.72
CA LYS A 48 -6.06 -0.54 -8.76
C LYS A 48 -5.71 -2.01 -8.74
N PHE A 49 -5.83 -2.62 -7.56
CA PHE A 49 -5.71 -4.06 -7.39
C PHE A 49 -6.77 -4.59 -6.43
N SER A 50 -7.14 -5.86 -6.59
CA SER A 50 -7.85 -6.64 -5.57
C SER A 50 -6.85 -7.54 -4.86
N PHE A 51 -7.17 -7.93 -3.62
CA PHE A 51 -6.34 -8.85 -2.85
C PHE A 51 -7.14 -10.11 -2.47
N THR A 52 -6.52 -11.26 -2.67
CA THR A 52 -7.05 -12.56 -2.28
C THR A 52 -6.09 -13.18 -1.25
N PRO A 53 -6.48 -13.30 0.02
CA PRO A 53 -5.64 -13.93 1.02
C PRO A 53 -5.51 -15.44 0.76
N HIS A 54 -4.41 -16.04 1.19
CA HIS A 54 -4.24 -17.50 1.18
C HIS A 54 -4.92 -18.18 2.37
N GLU A 55 -5.21 -17.43 3.42
CA GLU A 55 -5.81 -17.91 4.67
C GLU A 55 -6.88 -16.93 5.16
N GLU A 56 -7.72 -17.36 6.10
CA GLU A 56 -8.74 -16.49 6.68
C GLU A 56 -8.09 -15.37 7.50
N ILE A 57 -8.65 -14.16 7.42
CA ILE A 57 -8.19 -13.01 8.17
C ILE A 57 -9.04 -12.89 9.43
N GLU A 58 -8.42 -13.07 10.59
CA GLU A 58 -9.12 -13.13 11.88
C GLU A 58 -9.59 -11.75 12.36
N GLU A 59 -8.89 -10.68 11.98
CA GLU A 59 -9.23 -9.32 12.39
C GLU A 59 -10.36 -8.76 11.50
N GLY A 60 -11.47 -8.35 12.12
CA GLY A 60 -12.62 -7.78 11.39
C GLY A 60 -12.29 -6.56 10.52
N TYR A 61 -11.24 -5.79 10.86
CA TYR A 61 -10.75 -4.67 10.04
C TYR A 61 -10.02 -5.11 8.77
N GLY A 62 -9.57 -6.37 8.72
CA GLY A 62 -8.88 -6.97 7.60
C GLY A 62 -9.79 -7.58 6.54
N GLN A 63 -11.12 -7.39 6.61
CA GLN A 63 -12.01 -7.84 5.54
C GLN A 63 -11.69 -7.11 4.22
N VAL A 64 -11.12 -7.84 3.27
CA VAL A 64 -10.62 -7.34 1.98
C VAL A 64 -11.35 -7.89 0.77
N GLU A 65 -12.20 -8.88 0.95
CA GLU A 65 -12.97 -9.49 -0.14
C GLU A 65 -13.91 -8.48 -0.81
N GLY A 66 -13.96 -8.53 -2.15
CA GLY A 66 -14.78 -7.63 -2.97
C GLY A 66 -14.32 -6.18 -3.01
N LYS A 67 -13.18 -5.83 -2.39
CA LYS A 67 -12.63 -4.47 -2.38
C LYS A 67 -11.52 -4.29 -3.41
N GLU A 68 -11.42 -3.06 -3.92
CA GLU A 68 -10.30 -2.59 -4.73
C GLU A 68 -9.45 -1.59 -3.93
N TYR A 69 -8.14 -1.63 -4.14
CA TYR A 69 -7.16 -0.80 -3.45
C TYR A 69 -6.27 -0.09 -4.45
N LEU A 70 -5.75 1.07 -4.07
CA LEU A 70 -4.79 1.83 -4.86
C LEU A 70 -3.37 1.35 -4.58
N LEU A 71 -2.61 1.05 -5.64
CA LEU A 71 -1.16 0.91 -5.54
C LEU A 71 -0.55 2.31 -5.60
N LEU A 72 -0.07 2.77 -4.44
CA LEU A 72 0.63 4.03 -4.28
C LEU A 72 2.09 3.76 -3.94
N LEU A 73 2.97 4.67 -4.35
CA LEU A 73 4.36 4.68 -3.89
C LEU A 73 4.41 5.05 -2.40
N ALA A 74 5.54 4.80 -1.73
CA ALA A 74 5.70 5.00 -0.29
C ALA A 74 5.46 6.45 0.17
N ASN A 75 5.55 7.42 -0.74
CA ASN A 75 5.22 8.84 -0.53
C ASN A 75 3.74 9.19 -0.83
N SER A 76 2.86 8.20 -0.96
CA SER A 76 1.43 8.35 -1.30
C SER A 76 1.15 8.95 -2.68
N SER A 77 2.11 8.89 -3.61
CA SER A 77 1.93 9.34 -4.99
C SER A 77 1.60 8.20 -5.94
N TYR A 78 0.97 8.54 -7.07
CA TYR A 78 0.72 7.59 -8.16
C TYR A 78 2.03 7.23 -8.88
N PRO A 79 2.23 5.95 -9.25
CA PRO A 79 3.39 5.52 -10.01
C PRO A 79 3.42 6.12 -11.43
N GLY A 80 4.64 6.33 -11.95
CA GLY A 80 4.88 6.78 -13.31
C GLY A 80 5.01 5.63 -14.32
N PRO A 81 5.12 5.94 -15.62
CA PRO A 81 5.21 4.94 -16.68
C PRO A 81 6.41 4.01 -16.54
N TRP A 82 7.56 4.51 -16.07
CA TRP A 82 8.75 3.69 -15.97
C TRP A 82 8.62 2.65 -14.85
N PHE A 83 8.07 3.05 -13.69
CA PHE A 83 7.72 2.14 -12.61
C PHE A 83 6.81 1.00 -13.10
N LEU A 84 5.75 1.32 -13.83
CA LEU A 84 4.84 0.33 -14.41
C LEU A 84 5.57 -0.64 -15.34
N LYS A 85 6.45 -0.13 -16.21
CA LYS A 85 7.25 -0.94 -17.14
C LYS A 85 8.22 -1.87 -16.39
N LYS A 86 9.00 -1.33 -15.45
CA LYS A 86 10.03 -2.05 -14.69
C LYS A 86 9.43 -3.21 -13.89
N TYR A 87 8.33 -2.98 -13.18
CA TYR A 87 7.69 -4.01 -12.36
C TYR A 87 6.64 -4.83 -13.14
N GLY A 88 6.44 -4.54 -14.43
CA GLY A 88 5.48 -5.26 -15.28
C GLY A 88 4.03 -5.13 -14.82
N ILE A 89 3.67 -3.97 -14.27
CA ILE A 89 2.33 -3.67 -13.75
C ILE A 89 1.37 -3.41 -14.91
N LYS A 90 0.38 -4.28 -15.05
CA LYS A 90 -0.67 -4.22 -16.07
C LYS A 90 -1.91 -4.99 -15.59
N PRO A 91 -3.12 -4.69 -16.11
CA PRO A 91 -4.32 -5.43 -15.76
C PRO A 91 -4.14 -6.94 -15.92
N GLY A 92 -4.65 -7.71 -14.96
CA GLY A 92 -4.53 -9.17 -14.88
C GLY A 92 -3.18 -9.69 -14.36
N LYS A 93 -2.18 -8.83 -14.12
CA LYS A 93 -0.94 -9.24 -13.46
C LYS A 93 -1.21 -9.55 -11.99
N CYS A 94 -0.70 -10.68 -11.52
CA CYS A 94 -0.70 -11.04 -10.10
C CYS A 94 0.68 -10.85 -9.49
N PHE A 95 0.71 -10.37 -8.25
CA PHE A 95 1.90 -10.24 -7.41
C PHE A 95 1.68 -10.94 -6.08
N GLU A 96 2.74 -11.52 -5.53
CA GLU A 96 2.76 -11.87 -4.11
C GLU A 96 2.60 -10.58 -3.30
N CYS A 97 1.75 -10.65 -2.27
CA CYS A 97 1.45 -9.51 -1.42
C CYS A 97 1.17 -9.99 0.00
N TYR A 98 1.61 -9.21 0.98
CA TYR A 98 1.23 -9.40 2.37
C TYR A 98 0.27 -8.31 2.80
N LEU A 99 -0.90 -8.72 3.28
CA LEU A 99 -1.82 -7.83 3.99
C LEU A 99 -1.36 -7.73 5.45
N LYS A 100 -0.95 -6.54 5.88
CA LYS A 100 -0.60 -6.26 7.27
C LYS A 100 -1.81 -5.63 7.94
N VAL A 101 -2.42 -6.34 8.90
CA VAL A 101 -3.56 -5.86 9.67
C VAL A 101 -3.11 -5.49 11.07
N ILE A 102 -3.51 -4.31 11.56
CA ILE A 102 -3.10 -3.84 12.88
C ILE A 102 -3.70 -4.75 13.97
N THR A 103 -2.86 -5.19 14.91
CA THR A 103 -3.28 -5.97 16.09
C THR A 103 -3.17 -5.16 17.37
N ARG A 104 -2.31 -4.14 17.40
CA ARG A 104 -2.15 -3.22 18.53
C ARG A 104 -1.72 -1.83 18.08
N GLY A 105 -2.24 -0.80 18.74
CA GLY A 105 -1.96 0.62 18.43
C GLY A 105 -3.11 1.29 17.67
N THR A 106 -2.88 2.52 17.19
CA THR A 106 -3.87 3.34 16.48
C THR A 106 -3.36 3.82 15.11
N CYS A 107 -2.40 3.09 14.53
CA CYS A 107 -1.91 3.36 13.18
C CYS A 107 -2.92 2.93 12.10
N THR A 108 -2.52 3.04 10.83
CA THR A 108 -3.32 2.59 9.68
C THR A 108 -3.75 1.15 9.86
N PRO A 109 -5.06 0.83 9.76
CA PRO A 109 -5.59 -0.48 10.12
C PRO A 109 -5.15 -1.60 9.18
N VAL A 110 -4.90 -1.27 7.91
CA VAL A 110 -4.52 -2.22 6.87
C VAL A 110 -3.42 -1.61 5.99
N LEU A 111 -2.38 -2.39 5.70
CA LEU A 111 -1.32 -2.05 4.76
C LEU A 111 -1.09 -3.21 3.80
N PHE A 112 -0.61 -2.92 2.60
CA PHE A 112 -0.22 -3.92 1.60
C PHE A 112 1.28 -3.81 1.34
N ASP A 113 1.95 -4.94 1.42
CA ASP A 113 3.39 -5.06 1.24
C ASP A 113 3.68 -5.96 0.04
N PHE A 114 4.54 -5.50 -0.87
CA PHE A 114 4.84 -6.20 -2.13
C PHE A 114 6.33 -6.54 -2.17
N PRO A 115 6.74 -7.80 -1.90
CA PRO A 115 8.16 -8.16 -1.81
C PRO A 115 8.91 -7.99 -3.14
N ALA A 116 8.20 -8.06 -4.28
CA ALA A 116 8.78 -7.94 -5.62
C ALA A 116 8.70 -6.51 -6.21
N ILE A 117 8.12 -5.55 -5.47
CA ILE A 117 7.94 -4.17 -5.94
C ILE A 117 8.52 -3.22 -4.89
N ASP A 118 9.60 -2.52 -5.24
CA ASP A 118 10.10 -1.45 -4.38
C ASP A 118 9.23 -0.20 -4.55
N LEU A 119 8.27 -0.01 -3.64
CA LEU A 119 7.38 1.15 -3.62
C LEU A 119 8.12 2.49 -3.36
N SER A 120 9.41 2.45 -3.04
CA SER A 120 10.26 3.65 -2.88
C SER A 120 11.08 3.97 -4.12
N ASP A 121 10.90 3.22 -5.21
CA ASP A 121 11.56 3.49 -6.48
C ASP A 121 10.84 4.64 -7.22
N TYR A 122 11.33 5.85 -7.00
CA TYR A 122 10.81 7.07 -7.63
C TYR A 122 11.49 7.38 -8.97
N SER A 123 12.34 6.47 -9.46
CA SER A 123 13.15 6.71 -10.64
C SER A 123 12.26 6.70 -11.89
N GLU A 124 12.32 7.77 -12.67
CA GLU A 124 11.60 7.89 -13.95
C GLU A 124 12.62 8.03 -15.09
N SER A 125 13.63 7.16 -15.10
CA SER A 125 14.72 7.16 -16.08
C SER A 125 15.15 5.73 -16.39
N GLU A 126 15.40 5.46 -17.67
CA GLU A 126 15.87 4.15 -18.18
C GLU A 126 17.39 4.01 -18.07
#